data_AF-A0A924YAU5-F1
#
_entry.id   AF-A0A924YAU5-F1
#
_cell.length_a   1.000
_cell.length_b   1.000
_cell.length_c   1.000
_cell.angle_alpha   90.00
_cell.angle_beta   90.00
_cell.angle_gamma   90.00
#
_symmetry.space_group_name_H-M   'P 1'
#
loop_
_entity.id
_entity.type
_entity.pdbx_description
1 polymer ?
#
loop_
_entity_poly.entity_id
_entity_poly.type
_entity_poly.pdbx_seq_one_letter_code
_entity_poly.pdbx_strand_id
1 'polypeptide(L)'
;MISAAREETDPATRAEMYAEIEDMFFGEEGIFPAAPIRLSATYAMYAPYLDGPIETDGLVGGEHYDYYTIDADAQAEVRNG
;
A
#
# COMPACT_ATOMS: atom_id res chain seq x y z
N MET A 1 -1.73 -2.93 -25.89
CA MET A 1 -1.67 -3.90 -24.78
C MET A 1 -2.23 -3.31 -23.50
N ILE A 2 -1.68 -2.20 -22.96
CA ILE A 2 -2.21 -1.53 -21.75
C ILE A 2 -3.71 -1.17 -21.87
N SER A 3 -4.16 -0.59 -22.99
CA SER A 3 -5.59 -0.27 -23.19
C SER A 3 -6.47 -1.52 -23.21
N ALA A 4 -5.98 -2.62 -23.78
CA ALA A 4 -6.72 -3.89 -23.83
C ALA A 4 -6.80 -4.54 -22.43
N ALA A 5 -5.68 -4.57 -21.69
CA ALA A 5 -5.67 -5.03 -20.30
C ALA A 5 -6.62 -4.22 -19.41
N ARG A 6 -6.68 -2.89 -19.61
CA ARG A 6 -7.63 -2.01 -18.91
C ARG A 6 -9.09 -2.37 -19.19
N GLU A 7 -9.41 -2.76 -20.42
CA GLU A 7 -10.77 -3.06 -20.87
C GLU A 7 -11.18 -4.52 -20.60
N GLU A 8 -10.22 -5.41 -20.32
CA GLU A 8 -10.47 -6.81 -19.99
C GLU A 8 -11.30 -6.93 -18.71
N THR A 9 -12.35 -7.74 -18.78
CA THR A 9 -13.33 -7.94 -17.70
C THR A 9 -12.92 -9.07 -16.77
N ASP A 10 -12.32 -10.14 -17.29
CA ASP A 10 -11.87 -11.27 -16.48
C ASP A 10 -10.61 -10.88 -15.68
N PRO A 11 -10.65 -10.90 -14.33
CA PRO A 11 -9.52 -10.47 -13.51
C PRO A 11 -8.27 -11.31 -13.69
N ALA A 12 -8.41 -12.62 -13.93
CA ALA A 12 -7.27 -13.52 -14.10
C ALA A 12 -6.55 -13.21 -15.41
N THR A 13 -7.29 -13.10 -16.52
CA THR A 13 -6.76 -12.70 -17.82
C THR A 13 -6.12 -11.31 -17.77
N ARG A 14 -6.75 -10.35 -17.09
CA ARG A 14 -6.19 -9.00 -16.92
C ARG A 14 -4.86 -9.00 -16.16
N ALA A 15 -4.73 -9.83 -15.13
CA ALA A 15 -3.50 -9.94 -14.35
C ALA A 15 -2.35 -10.52 -15.19
N GLU A 16 -2.61 -11.55 -16.00
CA GLU A 16 -1.64 -12.13 -16.93
C GLU A 16 -1.18 -11.10 -17.97
N MET A 17 -2.11 -10.35 -18.56
CA MET A 17 -1.77 -9.27 -19.49
C MET A 17 -0.87 -8.20 -18.86
N TYR A 18 -1.09 -7.83 -17.59
CA TYR A 18 -0.22 -6.86 -16.92
C TYR A 18 1.16 -7.44 -16.61
N ALA A 19 1.26 -8.72 -16.26
CA ALA A 19 2.55 -9.38 -16.08
C ALA A 19 3.37 -9.40 -17.39
N GLU A 20 2.73 -9.70 -18.52
CA GLU A 20 3.38 -9.63 -19.84
C GLU A 20 3.84 -8.21 -20.18
N ILE A 21 2.99 -7.21 -19.90
CA ILE A 21 3.35 -5.80 -20.09
C ILE A 21 4.57 -5.44 -19.23
N GLU A 22 4.58 -5.83 -17.95
CA GLU A 22 5.70 -5.56 -17.04
C GLU A 22 7.00 -6.21 -17.55
N ASP A 23 6.96 -7.45 -18.01
CA ASP A 23 8.13 -8.14 -18.57
C ASP A 23 8.64 -7.45 -19.85
N MET A 24 7.75 -7.07 -20.76
CA MET A 24 8.12 -6.32 -21.98
C MET A 24 8.78 -4.97 -21.69
N PHE A 25 8.39 -4.30 -20.61
CA PHE A 25 8.98 -3.01 -20.23
C PHE A 25 10.25 -3.18 -19.39
N PHE A 26 10.21 -4.02 -18.36
CA PHE A 26 11.17 -4.03 -17.27
C PHE A 26 11.92 -5.36 -17.11
N GLY A 27 11.58 -6.40 -17.86
CA GLY A 27 12.29 -7.66 -17.90
C GLY A 27 13.72 -7.50 -18.42
N GLU A 28 14.49 -8.59 -18.39
CA GLU A 28 15.92 -8.58 -18.76
C GLU A 28 16.16 -8.07 -20.19
N GLU A 29 15.27 -8.43 -21.12
CA GLU A 29 15.29 -8.00 -22.52
C GLU A 29 14.29 -6.88 -22.82
N GLY A 30 13.72 -6.25 -21.78
CA GLY A 30 12.68 -5.23 -21.90
C GLY A 30 13.19 -3.91 -22.49
N ILE A 31 12.25 -3.00 -22.81
CA ILE A 31 12.57 -1.67 -23.37
C ILE A 31 13.38 -0.82 -22.37
N PHE A 32 13.07 -0.95 -21.08
CA PHE A 32 13.71 -0.27 -19.96
C PHE A 32 14.03 -1.28 -18.85
N PRO A 33 15.03 -2.16 -19.03
CA PRO A 33 15.32 -3.23 -18.08
C PRO A 33 15.52 -2.68 -16.67
N ALA A 34 14.80 -3.24 -15.70
CA ALA A 34 14.85 -2.81 -14.32
C ALA A 34 15.13 -4.01 -13.40
N ALA A 35 16.00 -3.81 -12.41
CA ALA A 35 16.23 -4.77 -11.34
C ALA A 35 15.72 -4.19 -10.02
N PRO A 36 14.48 -4.51 -9.60
CA PRO A 36 13.95 -4.01 -8.33
C PRO A 36 14.82 -4.48 -7.16
N ILE A 37 15.35 -3.54 -6.38
CA ILE A 37 16.26 -3.85 -5.25
C ILE A 37 15.48 -4.12 -3.97
N ARG A 38 14.37 -3.39 -3.76
CA ARG A 38 13.50 -3.51 -2.60
C ARG A 38 12.10 -2.98 -2.90
N LEU A 39 11.12 -3.49 -2.16
CA LEU A 39 9.85 -2.82 -1.96
C LEU A 39 9.95 -1.98 -0.68
N SER A 40 9.41 -0.76 -0.71
CA SER A 40 9.40 0.12 0.47
C SER A 40 8.26 -0.28 1.39
N ALA A 41 8.53 -0.30 2.69
CA ALA A 41 7.51 -0.36 3.73
C ALA A 41 7.56 0.95 4.52
N THR A 42 6.40 1.40 4.99
CA THR A 42 6.30 2.51 5.94
C THR A 42 6.48 1.96 7.34
N TYR A 43 7.34 2.61 8.12
CA TYR A 43 7.49 2.33 9.54
C TYR A 43 7.08 3.57 10.30
N ALA A 44 6.05 3.44 11.13
CA ALA A 44 5.54 4.49 11.97
C ALA A 44 5.39 4.01 13.42
N MET A 45 5.51 4.94 14.36
CA MET A 45 5.27 4.70 15.78
C MET A 45 4.08 5.52 16.22
N TYR A 46 3.18 4.90 16.96
CA TYR A 46 1.97 5.52 17.45
C TYR A 46 1.95 5.49 18.96
N ALA A 47 1.28 6.48 19.55
CA ALA A 47 1.08 6.49 20.99
C ALA A 47 0.22 5.28 21.40
N PRO A 48 0.50 4.64 22.55
CA PRO A 48 -0.22 3.44 22.97
C PRO A 48 -1.70 3.70 23.31
N TYR A 49 -2.06 4.97 23.52
CA TYR A 49 -3.44 5.41 23.78
C TYR A 49 -4.19 5.82 22.50
N LEU A 50 -3.58 5.65 21.32
CA LEU A 50 -4.23 5.89 20.03
C LEU A 50 -4.76 4.57 19.50
N ASP A 51 -6.05 4.52 19.20
CA ASP A 51 -6.72 3.37 18.59
C ASP A 51 -7.41 3.77 17.28
N GLY A 52 -7.54 2.80 16.37
CA GLY A 52 -8.12 2.99 15.04
C GLY A 52 -7.39 2.19 13.96
N PRO A 53 -7.87 2.24 12.70
CA PRO A 53 -7.18 1.67 11.56
C PRO A 53 -5.95 2.54 11.23
N ILE A 54 -4.90 2.32 12.02
CA ILE A 54 -3.59 2.92 11.85
C ILE A 54 -3.00 2.37 10.55
N GLU A 55 -2.82 3.26 9.56
CA GLU A 55 -2.54 2.88 8.17
C GLU A 55 -3.63 1.95 7.60
N THR A 56 -4.78 2.52 7.25
CA THR A 56 -5.90 1.79 6.61
C THR A 56 -5.41 0.81 5.56
N ASP A 57 -5.60 -0.49 5.81
CA ASP A 57 -5.27 -1.71 5.02
C ASP A 57 -4.00 -1.75 4.13
N GLY A 58 -3.18 -0.70 4.12
CA GLY A 58 -2.00 -0.51 3.28
C GLY A 58 -2.26 -0.52 1.77
N LEU A 59 -3.51 -0.64 1.28
CA LEU A 59 -3.77 -0.93 -0.13
C LEU A 59 -4.26 0.29 -0.90
N VAL A 60 -5.29 1.02 -0.44
CA VAL A 60 -5.82 2.19 -1.16
C VAL A 60 -6.56 3.15 -0.20
N GLY A 61 -6.16 4.42 -0.08
CA GLY A 61 -7.01 5.45 0.55
C GLY A 61 -6.30 6.61 1.26
N GLY A 62 -5.08 6.40 1.77
CA GLY A 62 -4.40 7.40 2.62
C GLY A 62 -4.91 7.38 4.06
N GLU A 63 -4.46 8.32 4.90
CA GLU A 63 -4.83 8.34 6.33
C GLU A 63 -6.29 8.79 6.55
N HIS A 64 -7.03 8.02 7.35
CA HIS A 64 -8.40 8.30 7.75
C HIS A 64 -8.48 8.69 9.23
N TYR A 65 -8.15 9.95 9.53
CA TYR A 65 -8.10 10.47 10.91
C TYR A 65 -9.45 10.43 11.64
N ASP A 66 -10.56 10.36 10.92
CA ASP A 66 -11.92 10.27 11.46
C ASP A 66 -12.21 8.94 12.14
N TYR A 67 -11.39 7.90 11.90
CA TYR A 67 -11.50 6.61 12.60
C TYR A 67 -10.64 6.52 13.86
N TYR A 68 -9.89 7.57 14.18
CA TYR A 68 -8.98 7.52 15.32
C TYR A 68 -9.73 7.88 16.61
N THR A 69 -9.46 7.11 17.65
CA THR A 69 -9.92 7.38 19.00
C THR A 69 -8.74 7.49 19.95
N ILE A 70 -8.89 8.29 21.00
CA ILE A 70 -7.87 8.50 22.03
C ILE A 70 -8.45 8.05 23.36
N ASP A 71 -7.77 7.12 24.02
CA ASP A 71 -7.99 6.85 25.44
C ASP A 71 -7.39 7.99 26.27
N ALA A 72 -8.26 8.83 26.82
CA ALA A 72 -7.85 10.00 27.58
C ALA A 72 -7.18 9.64 28.92
N ASP A 73 -7.61 8.55 29.57
CA ASP A 73 -7.08 8.14 30.87
C ASP A 73 -5.68 7.54 30.69
N ALA A 74 -5.50 6.66 29.70
CA ALA A 74 -4.19 6.12 29.34
C ALA A 74 -3.22 7.22 28.86
N GLN A 75 -3.71 8.23 28.14
CA GLN A 75 -2.91 9.40 27.77
C GLN A 75 -2.44 10.19 29.00
N ALA A 76 -3.33 10.40 29.98
CA ALA A 76 -3.00 11.13 31.18
C ALA A 76 -1.97 10.38 32.04
N GLU A 77 -2.07 9.05 32.15
CA GLU A 77 -1.11 8.21 32.87
C GLU A 77 0.30 8.33 32.28
N VAL A 78 0.43 8.21 30.96
CA VAL A 78 1.73 8.36 30.26
C VAL A 78 2.30 9.77 30.42
N ARG A 79 1.47 10.82 30.49
CA ARG A 79 1.92 12.22 30.60
C ARG A 79 2.31 12.64 32.02
N ASN A 80 1.73 12.01 33.04
CA ASN A 80 1.96 12.35 34.45
C ASN A 80 3.01 11.45 35.13
N GLY A 81 3.55 10.46 34.40
CA GLY A 81 4.66 9.61 34.83
C GLY A 81 6.04 10.24 34.66
#